data_AF-A0A951C762-F1
#
_entry.id   AF-A0A951C762-F1
#
_cell.length_a   1.000
_cell.length_b   1.000
_cell.length_c   1.000
_cell.angle_alpha   90.00
_cell.angle_beta   90.00
_cell.angle_gamma   90.00
#
_symmetry.space_group_name_H-M   'P 1'
#
loop_
_entity.id
_entity.type
_entity.pdbx_description
1 polymer ?
#
loop_
_entity_poly.entity_id
_entity_poly.type
_entity_poly.pdbx_seq_one_letter_code
_entity_poly.pdbx_strand_id
1 'polypeptide(L)'
;MQELLAAGEAAMNEADYPLAVATFRKAAYIDPDQPVAHLHLGLALEAAGEAASARRAFGAARAGLDRSGTAAVEAVLEGYHVDELVRLLDAKLGASA
;
A
#
# COMPACT_ATOMS: atom_id res chain seq x y z
N MET A 1 -0.62 2.94 13.93
CA MET A 1 -0.62 2.88 12.46
C MET A 1 0.42 3.83 11.85
N GLN A 2 0.30 5.15 12.06
CA GLN A 2 1.23 6.15 11.48
C GLN A 2 2.72 5.87 11.75
N GLU A 3 3.08 5.46 12.97
CA GLU A 3 4.47 5.12 13.30
C GLU A 3 5.03 3.94 12.48
N LEU A 4 4.19 2.93 12.18
CA LEU A 4 4.61 1.79 11.36
C LEU A 4 4.76 2.19 9.89
N LEU A 5 3.93 3.11 9.39
CA LEU A 5 4.07 3.61 8.03
C LEU A 5 5.38 4.39 7.88
N ALA A 6 5.64 5.33 8.79
CA ALA A 6 6.88 6.11 8.81
C ALA A 6 8.14 5.22 8.96
N ALA A 7 8.11 4.22 9.86
CA ALA A 7 9.21 3.28 10.02
C ALA A 7 9.42 2.41 8.77
N GLY A 8 8.34 1.99 8.12
CA GLY A 8 8.41 1.24 6.87
C GLY A 8 8.99 2.09 5.73
N GLU A 9 8.61 3.37 5.63
CA GLU A 9 9.18 4.32 4.66
C GLU A 9 10.65 4.61 4.90
N ALA A 10 11.07 4.75 6.17
CA ALA A 10 12.48 4.86 6.52
C ALA A 10 13.26 3.64 6.03
N ALA A 11 12.75 2.43 6.25
CA ALA A 11 13.36 1.21 5.74
C ALA A 11 13.41 1.17 4.20
N MET A 12 12.37 1.68 3.51
CA MET A 12 12.38 1.82 2.05
C MET A 12 13.48 2.76 1.57
N ASN A 13 13.67 3.90 2.24
CA ASN A 13 14.72 4.87 1.91
C ASN A 13 16.12 4.31 2.13
N GLU A 14 16.28 3.42 3.10
CA GLU A 14 17.53 2.68 3.35
C GLU A 14 17.70 1.45 2.44
N ALA A 15 16.73 1.18 1.55
CA ALA A 15 16.66 -0.02 0.71
C ALA A 15 16.64 -1.34 1.51
N ASP A 16 16.28 -1.31 2.80
CA ASP A 16 16.01 -2.49 3.61
C ASP A 16 14.58 -2.98 3.34
N TYR A 17 14.39 -3.54 2.15
CA TYR A 17 13.10 -4.06 1.71
C TYR A 17 12.54 -5.18 2.62
N PRO A 18 13.34 -6.12 3.15
CA PRO A 18 12.84 -7.09 4.12
C PRO A 18 12.23 -6.44 5.38
N LEU A 19 12.89 -5.43 5.95
CA LEU A 19 12.37 -4.69 7.10
C LEU A 19 11.11 -3.90 6.73
N ALA A 20 11.11 -3.23 5.57
CA ALA A 20 9.94 -2.51 5.07
C ALA A 20 8.73 -3.44 4.92
N VAL A 21 8.90 -4.60 4.28
CA VAL A 21 7.84 -5.61 4.12
C VAL A 21 7.32 -6.07 5.49
N ALA A 22 8.20 -6.40 6.43
CA ALA A 22 7.80 -6.83 7.76
C ALA A 22 7.00 -5.73 8.50
N THR A 23 7.40 -4.47 8.32
CA THR A 23 6.79 -3.31 8.98
C THR A 23 5.42 -2.99 8.38
N PHE A 24 5.30 -2.95 7.05
CA PHE A 24 4.02 -2.73 6.38
C PHE A 24 3.04 -3.91 6.55
N ARG A 25 3.52 -5.15 6.70
CA ARG A 25 2.66 -6.28 7.11
C ARG A 25 2.05 -6.05 8.48
N LYS A 26 2.80 -5.51 9.45
CA LYS A 26 2.25 -5.15 10.76
C LYS A 26 1.22 -4.03 10.63
N ALA A 27 1.48 -3.02 9.80
CA ALA A 27 0.51 -1.97 9.51
C ALA A 27 -0.81 -2.56 8.97
N ALA A 28 -0.72 -3.38 7.91
CA ALA A 28 -1.87 -4.04 7.28
C ALA A 28 -2.58 -5.04 8.23
N TYR A 29 -1.91 -5.56 9.25
CA TYR A 29 -2.54 -6.40 10.27
C TYR A 29 -3.38 -5.58 11.26
N ILE A 30 -2.93 -4.36 11.60
CA ILE A 30 -3.64 -3.48 12.53
C ILE A 30 -4.92 -2.93 11.90
N ASP A 31 -4.85 -2.53 10.63
CA ASP A 31 -6.02 -2.13 9.85
C ASP A 31 -6.03 -2.86 8.50
N PRO A 32 -6.74 -4.00 8.42
CA PRO A 32 -6.83 -4.80 7.20
C PRO A 32 -7.55 -4.11 6.04
N ASP A 33 -8.33 -3.06 6.30
CA ASP A 33 -9.08 -2.36 5.26
C ASP A 33 -8.39 -1.08 4.79
N GLN A 34 -7.34 -0.61 5.48
CA GLN A 34 -6.63 0.62 5.15
C GLN A 34 -5.82 0.48 3.84
N PRO A 35 -6.16 1.20 2.76
CA PRO A 35 -5.49 1.00 1.47
C PRO A 35 -4.02 1.39 1.43
N VAL A 36 -3.61 2.39 2.21
CA VAL A 36 -2.22 2.89 2.28
C VAL A 36 -1.26 1.81 2.78
N ALA A 37 -1.64 1.09 3.83
CA ALA A 37 -0.80 0.03 4.39
C ALA A 37 -0.54 -1.07 3.34
N HIS A 38 -1.58 -1.44 2.58
CA HIS A 38 -1.47 -2.42 1.50
C HIS A 38 -0.72 -1.89 0.28
N LEU A 39 -0.85 -0.60 -0.05
CA LEU A 39 -0.07 0.05 -1.09
C LEU A 39 1.43 0.00 -0.77
N HIS A 40 1.82 0.47 0.41
CA HIS A 40 3.23 0.50 0.82
C HIS A 40 3.80 -0.92 0.96
N LEU A 41 2.99 -1.88 1.42
CA LEU A 41 3.37 -3.29 1.40
C LEU A 41 3.63 -3.79 -0.03
N GLY A 42 2.76 -3.46 -0.99
CA GLY A 42 2.93 -3.82 -2.39
C GLY A 42 4.22 -3.24 -2.99
N LEU A 43 4.51 -1.96 -2.72
CA LEU A 43 5.73 -1.30 -3.17
C LEU A 43 6.99 -1.94 -2.57
N ALA A 44 6.98 -2.25 -1.27
CA ALA A 44 8.09 -2.92 -0.60
C ALA A 44 8.33 -4.34 -1.14
N LEU A 45 7.26 -5.10 -1.41
CA LEU A 45 7.34 -6.42 -2.00
C LEU A 45 7.86 -6.38 -3.44
N GLU A 46 7.48 -5.36 -4.21
CA GLU A 46 8.00 -5.16 -5.56
C GLU A 46 9.50 -4.85 -5.54
N ALA A 47 9.94 -3.97 -4.65
CA ALA A 47 11.34 -3.64 -4.45
C ALA A 47 12.16 -4.86 -3.95
N ALA A 48 11.56 -5.73 -3.15
CA ALA A 48 12.14 -7.01 -2.74
C ALA A 48 12.14 -8.09 -3.84
N GLY A 49 11.56 -7.83 -5.02
CA GLY A 49 11.46 -8.80 -6.12
C GLY A 49 10.33 -9.82 -5.98
N GLU A 50 9.46 -9.68 -4.97
CA GLU A 50 8.33 -10.56 -4.72
C GLU A 50 7.06 -10.16 -5.51
N ALA A 51 7.15 -10.17 -6.84
CA ALA A 51 6.10 -9.64 -7.73
C ALA A 51 4.69 -10.25 -7.51
N ALA A 52 4.61 -11.56 -7.21
CA ALA A 52 3.32 -12.22 -6.95
C ALA A 52 2.68 -11.74 -5.64
N SER A 53 3.49 -11.58 -4.58
CA SER A 53 3.05 -11.04 -3.30
C SER A 53 2.66 -9.57 -3.44
N ALA A 54 3.43 -8.78 -4.20
CA ALA A 54 3.14 -7.38 -4.48
C ALA A 54 1.76 -7.19 -5.14
N ARG A 55 1.46 -7.97 -6.20
CA ARG A 55 0.13 -7.92 -6.84
C ARG A 55 -1.02 -8.22 -5.87
N ARG A 56 -0.85 -9.17 -4.97
CA ARG A 56 -1.87 -9.47 -3.95
C ARG A 56 -2.10 -8.28 -3.02
N ALA A 57 -1.02 -7.62 -2.59
CA ALA A 57 -1.11 -6.43 -1.76
C ALA A 57 -1.79 -5.26 -2.49
N PHE A 58 -1.44 -5.01 -3.76
CA PHE A 58 -2.14 -4.00 -4.58
C PHE A 58 -3.63 -4.31 -4.75
N GLY A 59 -4.00 -5.60 -4.91
CA GLY A 59 -5.39 -6.02 -4.95
C GLY A 59 -6.14 -5.75 -3.64
N ALA A 60 -5.49 -5.98 -2.50
CA ALA A 60 -6.05 -5.65 -1.19
C ALA A 60 -6.23 -4.13 -1.01
N ALA A 61 -5.27 -3.32 -1.45
CA ALA A 61 -5.38 -1.86 -1.45
C ALA A 61 -6.57 -1.38 -2.28
N ARG A 62 -6.72 -1.91 -3.50
CA ARG A 62 -7.85 -1.61 -4.40
C ARG A 62 -9.19 -1.97 -3.75
N ALA A 63 -9.30 -3.19 -3.23
CA ALA A 63 -10.53 -3.64 -2.61
C ALA A 63 -10.87 -2.85 -1.33
N GLY A 64 -9.85 -2.38 -0.59
CA GLY A 64 -10.03 -1.49 0.56
C GLY A 64 -10.61 -0.13 0.13
N LEU A 65 -10.12 0.47 -0.96
CA LEU A 65 -10.68 1.72 -1.50
C LEU A 65 -12.16 1.57 -1.90
N ASP A 66 -12.50 0.46 -2.54
CA ASP A 66 -13.87 0.17 -2.95
C ASP A 66 -14.82 -0.01 -1.75
N ARG A 67 -14.31 -0.56 -0.64
CA ARG A 67 -15.09 -0.79 0.60
C ARG A 67 -15.20 0.45 1.48
N SER A 68 -14.14 1.23 1.63
CA SER A 68 -14.08 2.30 2.63
C SER A 68 -14.93 3.52 2.26
N GLY A 69 -15.34 3.68 1.00
CA GLY A 69 -16.03 4.89 0.54
C GLY A 69 -15.09 6.10 0.58
N THR A 70 -14.99 6.80 -0.53
CA THR A 70 -14.06 7.93 -0.79
C THR A 70 -14.01 9.05 0.27
N ALA A 71 -14.95 9.10 1.22
CA ALA A 71 -15.09 10.16 2.22
C ALA A 71 -14.06 10.13 3.38
N ALA A 72 -13.42 9.00 3.67
CA ALA A 72 -12.40 8.91 4.74
C ALA A 72 -10.95 9.07 4.21
N VAL A 73 -10.80 9.12 2.89
CA VAL A 73 -9.50 8.90 2.23
C VAL A 73 -8.80 10.23 1.91
N GLU A 74 -9.55 11.34 1.77
CA GLU A 74 -9.00 12.66 1.43
C GLU A 74 -8.24 13.35 2.58
N ALA A 75 -8.51 13.00 3.84
CA ALA A 75 -7.81 13.59 4.99
C ALA A 75 -6.56 12.80 5.45
N VAL A 76 -6.39 11.56 4.98
CA VAL A 76 -5.41 10.59 5.53
C VAL A 76 -4.33 10.21 4.53
N LEU A 77 -4.56 10.41 3.22
CA LEU A 77 -3.66 9.91 2.18
C LEU A 77 -2.35 10.67 1.99
N GLU A 78 -1.84 11.43 2.97
CA GLU A 78 -0.49 12.04 2.89
C GLU A 78 -0.18 12.77 1.55
N GLY A 79 -1.21 13.28 0.84
CA GLY A 79 -1.09 13.92 -0.47
C GLY A 79 -1.56 13.13 -1.71
N TYR A 80 -1.97 11.86 -1.60
CA TYR A 80 -2.49 11.09 -2.73
C TYR A 80 -3.98 11.39 -3.01
N HIS A 81 -4.30 11.73 -4.27
CA HIS A 81 -5.69 11.78 -4.74
C HIS A 81 -6.22 10.36 -4.97
N VAL A 82 -7.44 10.06 -4.50
CA VAL A 82 -8.02 8.72 -4.62
C VAL A 82 -8.04 8.23 -6.07
N ASP A 83 -8.43 9.09 -7.02
CA ASP A 83 -8.45 8.75 -8.45
C ASP A 83 -7.06 8.41 -9.01
N GLU A 84 -6.01 9.06 -8.51
CA GLU A 84 -4.64 8.77 -8.91
C GLU A 84 -4.19 7.42 -8.36
N LEU A 85 -4.48 7.16 -7.09
CA LEU A 85 -4.19 5.88 -6.45
C LEU A 85 -4.93 4.73 -7.12
N VAL A 86 -6.20 4.93 -7.47
CA VAL A 86 -7.03 4.00 -8.26
C VAL A 86 -6.31 3.63 -9.57
N ARG A 87 -5.89 4.63 -10.36
CA ARG A 87 -5.19 4.40 -11.63
C ARG A 87 -3.85 3.70 -11.45
N LEU A 88 -3.09 4.09 -10.43
CA LEU A 88 -1.82 3.46 -10.08
C LEU A 88 -2.01 1.98 -9.77
N LEU A 89 -2.99 1.64 -8.94
CA LEU A 89 -3.28 0.25 -8.56
C LEU A 89 -3.75 -0.58 -9.76
N ASP A 90 -4.58 -0.03 -10.64
CA ASP A 90 -4.98 -0.70 -11.89
C ASP A 90 -3.79 -1.02 -12.78
N ALA A 91 -2.90 -0.04 -12.97
CA ALA A 91 -1.68 -0.24 -13.74
C ALA A 91 -0.79 -1.34 -13.14
N LYS A 92 -0.63 -1.35 -11.80
CA LYS A 92 0.13 -2.39 -11.08
C LYS A 92 -0.51 -3.78 -11.18
N LEU A 93 -1.83 -3.84 -11.28
CA LEU A 93 -2.58 -5.09 -11.43
C LEU A 93 -2.64 -5.58 -12.87
N GLY A 94 -2.20 -4.78 -13.85
CA GLY A 94 -2.34 -5.09 -15.28
C GLY A 94 -3.78 -5.00 -15.77
N ALA A 95 -4.64 -4.31 -15.01
CA ALA A 95 -5.99 -3.97 -15.41
C ALA A 95 -5.92 -2.71 -16.27
N SER A 96 -5.54 -2.87 -17.53
CA SER A 96 -5.76 -1.83 -18.53
C SER A 96 -7.27 -1.67 -18.72
N ALA A 97 -7.78 -0.46 -18.55
CA ALA A 97 -9.16 -0.08 -18.89
C ALA A 97 -9.57 -0.51 -20.31
#